data_AF-A0A517M5R7-F1
#
_entry.id   AF-A0A517M5R7-F1
#
_cell.length_a   1.000
_cell.length_b   1.000
_cell.length_c   1.000
_cell.angle_alpha   90.00
_cell.angle_beta   90.00
_cell.angle_gamma   90.00
#
_symmetry.space_group_name_H-M   'P 1'
#
loop_
_entity.id
_entity.type
_entity.pdbx_description
1 polymer ?
#
loop_
_entity_poly.entity_id
_entity_poly.type
_entity_poly.pdbx_seq_one_letter_code
_entity_poly.pdbx_strand_id
1 'polypeptide(L)'
;MSFDRWSQENEFLNALATNLVRETHGLIEDLSIDSDRDSAIVYGTVSSYHDVQRAIHATQSFGREQTIFARTRLSFRVCGRTLDLTVPHLGATRRVPTPADSCQRELTLIS
;
A
#
# COMPACT_ATOMS: atom_id res chain seq x y z
N MET A 1 -2.17 22.98 12.24
CA MET A 1 -2.99 21.94 11.56
C MET A 1 -4.41 22.46 11.52
N SER A 2 -5.06 22.51 10.34
CA SER A 2 -6.50 22.82 10.28
C SER A 2 -7.28 21.59 10.73
N PHE A 3 -8.42 21.81 11.40
CA PHE A 3 -9.30 20.75 11.87
C PHE A 3 -9.73 19.80 10.72
N ASP A 4 -9.89 20.36 9.52
CA ASP A 4 -10.27 19.61 8.31
C ASP A 4 -9.22 18.59 7.89
N ARG A 5 -7.92 18.92 8.02
CA ARG A 5 -6.84 18.01 7.61
C ARG A 5 -6.76 16.78 8.52
N TRP A 6 -6.89 16.99 9.83
CA TRP A 6 -6.91 15.88 10.79
C TRP A 6 -8.11 14.96 10.58
N SER A 7 -9.28 15.54 10.27
CA SER A 7 -10.47 14.75 9.95
C SER A 7 -10.29 13.89 8.69
N GLN A 8 -9.70 14.46 7.63
CA GLN A 8 -9.41 13.73 6.39
C GLN A 8 -8.37 12.62 6.59
N GLU A 9 -7.32 12.88 7.37
CA GLU A 9 -6.31 11.87 7.71
C GLU A 9 -6.97 10.70 8.46
N ASN A 10 -7.76 10.95 9.49
CA ASN A 10 -8.47 9.89 10.20
C ASN A 10 -9.46 9.11 9.33
N GLU A 11 -10.23 9.80 8.48
CA GLU A 11 -11.15 9.15 7.54
C GLU A 11 -10.38 8.22 6.58
N PHE A 12 -9.25 8.68 6.06
CA PHE A 12 -8.37 7.86 5.25
C PHE A 12 -7.84 6.63 6.00
N LEU A 13 -7.35 6.78 7.23
CA LEU A 13 -6.81 5.65 8.01
C LEU A 13 -7.90 4.61 8.30
N ASN A 14 -9.11 5.05 8.64
CA ASN A 14 -10.26 4.17 8.86
C ASN A 14 -10.68 3.43 7.58
N ALA A 15 -10.69 4.13 6.45
CA ALA A 15 -10.99 3.54 5.15
C ALA A 15 -9.90 2.54 4.72
N LEU A 16 -8.63 2.85 4.96
CA LEU A 16 -7.50 1.96 4.68
C LEU A 16 -7.61 0.69 5.54
N ALA A 17 -7.91 0.80 6.84
CA ALA A 17 -8.12 -0.34 7.72
C ALA A 17 -9.23 -1.25 7.21
N THR A 18 -10.38 -0.66 6.87
CA THR A 18 -11.53 -1.40 6.33
C THR A 18 -11.18 -2.11 5.03
N ASN A 19 -10.48 -1.43 4.12
CA ASN A 19 -10.03 -2.02 2.87
C ASN A 19 -9.06 -3.19 3.09
N LEU A 20 -8.08 -3.03 3.98
CA LEU A 20 -7.13 -4.10 4.31
C LEU A 20 -7.83 -5.33 4.87
N VAL A 21 -8.78 -5.17 5.81
CA VAL A 21 -9.55 -6.29 6.34
C VAL A 21 -10.31 -7.01 5.23
N ARG A 22 -10.99 -6.26 4.35
CA ARG A 22 -11.75 -6.83 3.23
C ARG A 22 -10.86 -7.58 2.26
N GLU A 23 -9.81 -6.93 1.75
CA GLU A 23 -8.94 -7.43 0.69
C GLU A 23 -7.97 -8.51 1.14
N THR A 24 -7.71 -8.62 2.44
CA THR A 24 -6.92 -9.72 3.03
C THR A 24 -7.79 -10.79 3.68
N HIS A 25 -9.12 -10.64 3.67
CA HIS A 25 -10.06 -11.53 4.37
C HIS A 25 -9.79 -11.66 5.88
N GLY A 26 -9.31 -10.57 6.51
CA GLY A 26 -9.01 -10.55 7.93
C GLY A 26 -7.81 -11.40 8.35
N LEU A 27 -6.93 -11.76 7.43
CA LEU A 27 -5.73 -12.58 7.71
C LEU A 27 -4.57 -11.80 8.35
N ILE A 28 -4.72 -10.48 8.52
CA ILE A 28 -3.79 -9.65 9.30
C ILE A 28 -4.30 -9.59 10.74
N GLU A 29 -3.64 -10.31 11.63
CA GLU A 29 -3.88 -10.28 13.07
C GLU A 29 -3.26 -9.00 13.68
N ASP A 30 -3.81 -8.54 14.81
CA ASP A 30 -3.34 -7.35 15.52
C ASP A 30 -3.18 -6.11 14.61
N LEU A 31 -4.05 -5.98 13.60
CA LEU A 31 -4.02 -4.88 12.64
C LEU A 31 -4.16 -3.56 13.38
N SER A 32 -3.16 -2.70 13.23
CA SER A 32 -3.22 -1.32 13.69
C SER A 32 -2.64 -0.40 12.63
N ILE A 33 -3.19 0.81 12.56
CA ILE A 33 -2.78 1.81 11.58
C ILE A 33 -2.48 3.11 12.31
N ASP A 34 -1.35 3.69 11.98
CA ASP A 34 -0.91 4.99 12.46
C ASP A 34 -0.56 5.89 11.27
N SER A 35 -0.25 7.15 11.54
CA SER A 35 0.25 8.10 10.55
C SER A 35 1.51 8.78 11.04
N ASP A 36 2.45 8.95 10.12
CA ASP A 36 3.57 9.88 10.21
C ASP A 36 3.43 10.91 9.09
N ARG A 37 4.18 12.02 9.17
CA ARG A 37 4.10 13.22 8.32
C ARG A 37 3.49 13.01 6.93
N ASP A 38 4.09 12.13 6.14
CA ASP A 38 3.70 11.87 4.75
C ASP A 38 3.38 10.38 4.51
N SER A 39 3.12 9.60 5.56
CA SER A 39 2.96 8.14 5.45
C SER A 39 1.93 7.57 6.42
N ALA A 40 0.98 6.79 5.90
CA ALA A 40 0.25 5.85 6.73
C ALA A 40 1.18 4.67 7.08
N ILE A 41 1.12 4.18 8.31
CA ILE A 41 1.90 3.02 8.77
C ILE A 41 0.92 1.94 9.21
N VAL A 42 1.05 0.76 8.61
CA VAL A 42 0.22 -0.41 8.92
C VAL A 42 1.08 -1.40 9.66
N TYR A 43 0.61 -1.82 10.83
CA TYR A 43 1.21 -2.89 11.62
C TYR A 43 0.29 -4.10 11.66
N GLY A 44 0.87 -5.28 11.84
CA GLY A 44 0.10 -6.49 12.10
C GLY A 44 0.97 -7.74 12.05
N THR A 45 0.35 -8.87 12.34
CA THR A 45 0.94 -10.20 12.24
C THR A 45 0.26 -10.94 11.10
N VAL A 46 1.05 -11.61 10.26
CA VAL A 46 0.53 -12.41 9.15
C VAL A 46 1.17 -13.79 9.14
N SER A 47 0.40 -14.77 8.68
CA SER A 47 0.81 -16.17 8.70
C SER A 47 1.79 -16.53 7.57
N SER A 48 1.76 -15.77 6.47
CA SER A 48 2.50 -16.09 5.26
C SER A 48 2.93 -14.86 4.46
N TYR A 49 3.96 -15.01 3.63
CA TYR A 49 4.34 -13.99 2.64
C TYR A 49 3.27 -13.77 1.57
N HIS A 50 2.39 -14.74 1.34
CA HIS A 50 1.25 -14.57 0.45
C HIS A 50 0.26 -13.53 1.02
N ASP A 51 0.01 -13.54 2.33
CA ASP A 51 -0.84 -12.54 2.98
C ASP A 51 -0.22 -11.14 2.92
N VAL A 52 1.12 -11.06 3.02
CA VAL A 52 1.85 -9.81 2.76
C VAL A 52 1.62 -9.32 1.34
N GLN A 53 1.69 -10.21 0.33
CA GLN A 53 1.44 -9.83 -1.07
C GLN A 53 0.02 -9.28 -1.27
N ARG A 54 -0.98 -9.88 -0.61
CA ARG A 54 -2.35 -9.37 -0.63
C ARG A 54 -2.45 -7.99 0.02
N ALA A 55 -1.79 -7.78 1.15
CA ALA A 55 -1.75 -6.47 1.82
C ALA A 55 -1.08 -5.40 0.95
N ILE A 56 0.01 -5.74 0.26
CA ILE A 56 0.65 -4.85 -0.73
C ILE A 56 -0.34 -4.48 -1.84
N HIS A 57 -1.00 -5.48 -2.44
CA HIS A 57 -1.95 -5.27 -3.53
C HIS A 57 -3.15 -4.42 -3.10
N ALA A 58 -3.70 -4.68 -1.92
CA ALA A 58 -4.79 -3.91 -1.32
C ALA A 58 -4.38 -2.44 -1.11
N THR A 59 -3.17 -2.22 -0.60
CA THR A 59 -2.61 -0.89 -0.35
C THR A 59 -2.36 -0.13 -1.64
N GLN A 60 -1.83 -0.79 -2.67
CA GLN A 60 -1.61 -0.21 -4.00
C GLN A 60 -2.93 0.19 -4.68
N SER A 61 -3.94 -0.67 -4.58
CA SER A 61 -5.26 -0.40 -5.15
C SER A 61 -5.93 0.78 -4.46
N PHE A 62 -5.94 0.79 -3.13
CA PHE A 62 -6.47 1.89 -2.32
C PHE A 62 -5.75 3.22 -2.62
N GLY A 63 -4.43 3.17 -2.72
CA GLY A 63 -3.56 4.30 -3.04
C GLY A 63 -3.76 4.95 -4.42
N ARG A 64 -4.39 4.24 -5.36
CA ARG A 64 -4.77 4.80 -6.66
C ARG A 64 -6.06 5.62 -6.58
N GLU A 65 -6.91 5.30 -5.62
CA GLU A 65 -8.23 5.93 -5.43
C GLU A 65 -8.17 7.10 -4.46
N GLN A 66 -7.28 7.06 -3.46
CA GLN A 66 -7.15 8.08 -2.41
C GLN A 66 -5.68 8.45 -2.17
N THR A 67 -5.36 9.75 -2.23
CA THR A 67 -3.97 10.26 -2.18
C THR A 67 -3.72 11.24 -1.04
N ILE A 68 -4.20 10.94 0.18
CA ILE A 68 -3.89 11.76 1.37
C ILE A 68 -2.42 11.64 1.76
N PHE A 69 -1.88 10.43 1.76
CA PHE A 69 -0.47 10.16 2.03
C PHE A 69 0.30 9.88 0.74
N ALA A 70 1.59 10.22 0.70
CA ALA A 70 2.45 9.93 -0.45
C ALA A 70 2.80 8.43 -0.56
N ARG A 71 2.76 7.72 0.57
CA ARG A 71 3.10 6.30 0.67
C ARG A 71 2.43 5.66 1.88
N THR A 72 2.37 4.34 1.88
CA THR A 72 2.03 3.53 3.05
C THR A 72 3.21 2.64 3.41
N ARG A 73 3.59 2.61 4.68
CA ARG A 73 4.58 1.67 5.23
C ARG A 73 3.84 0.47 5.79
N LEU A 74 4.30 -0.73 5.45
CA LEU A 74 3.77 -1.99 5.99
C LEU A 74 4.86 -2.58 6.89
N SER A 75 4.57 -2.75 8.17
CA SER A 75 5.46 -3.34 9.18
C SER A 75 4.78 -4.59 9.73
N PHE A 76 5.04 -5.73 9.11
CA PHE A 76 4.40 -7.00 9.50
C PHE A 76 5.35 -7.93 10.24
N ARG A 77 4.81 -8.69 11.18
CA ARG A 77 5.47 -9.89 11.71
C ARG A 77 5.07 -11.10 10.88
N VAL A 78 6.03 -11.74 10.22
CA VAL A 78 5.86 -12.95 9.40
C VAL A 78 6.74 -14.05 9.96
N CYS A 79 6.15 -15.16 10.41
CA CYS A 79 6.89 -16.29 10.98
C CYS A 79 7.92 -15.87 12.07
N GLY A 80 7.55 -14.92 12.94
CA GLY A 80 8.41 -14.39 14.01
C GLY A 80 9.47 -13.38 13.57
N ARG A 81 9.53 -13.00 12.30
CA ARG A 81 10.44 -11.96 11.78
C ARG A 81 9.68 -10.71 11.39
N THR A 82 10.27 -9.55 11.62
CA THR A 82 9.72 -8.27 11.14
C THR A 82 10.07 -8.08 9.67
N LEU A 83 9.08 -7.69 8.88
CA LEU A 83 9.19 -7.33 7.48
C LEU A 83 8.64 -5.92 7.30
N ASP A 84 9.54 -5.00 6.95
CA ASP A 84 9.22 -3.61 6.66
C ASP A 84 9.23 -3.35 5.16
N LEU A 85 8.13 -2.81 4.63
CA LEU A 85 7.93 -2.50 3.23
C LEU A 85 7.36 -1.10 3.07
N THR A 86 7.63 -0.48 1.92
CA THR A 86 7.05 0.82 1.55
C THR A 86 6.32 0.69 0.23
N VAL A 87 5.05 1.08 0.22
CA VAL A 87 4.18 1.12 -0.96
C VAL A 87 3.94 2.59 -1.34
N PRO A 88 4.54 3.08 -2.44
CA PRO A 88 4.29 4.44 -2.91
C PRO A 88 2.89 4.55 -3.55
N HIS A 89 2.20 5.65 -3.28
CA HIS A 89 0.92 5.96 -3.92
C HIS A 89 1.17 6.77 -5.19
N LEU A 90 0.48 6.44 -6.29
CA LEU A 90 0.79 6.92 -7.64
C LEU A 90 0.52 8.43 -7.89
N GLY A 91 0.14 9.19 -6.86
CA GLY A 91 0.05 10.65 -6.91
C GLY A 91 1.37 11.40 -6.70
N ALA A 92 2.46 10.74 -6.29
CA ALA A 92 3.65 11.43 -5.77
C ALA A 92 4.81 11.68 -6.76
N THR A 93 4.98 10.94 -7.88
CA THR A 93 5.79 11.36 -9.04
C THR A 93 5.81 10.32 -10.16
N ARG A 94 5.66 10.83 -11.39
CA ARG A 94 6.22 10.39 -12.69
C ARG A 94 6.51 8.89 -12.84
N ARG A 95 5.74 8.23 -13.72
CA ARG A 95 6.10 6.95 -14.35
C ARG A 95 7.59 6.95 -14.70
N VAL A 96 8.38 6.14 -14.02
CA VAL A 96 9.70 5.73 -14.48
C VAL A 96 9.46 4.55 -15.41
N PRO A 97 9.82 4.64 -16.70
CA PRO A 97 9.73 3.49 -17.59
C PRO A 97 10.61 2.39 -17.02
N THR A 98 10.06 1.20 -16.86
CA THR A 98 10.89 0.02 -16.58
C THR A 98 11.38 -0.55 -17.92
N PRO A 99 12.53 -1.25 -17.96
CA PRO A 99 13.02 -1.88 -19.19
C PRO A 99 12.01 -2.83 -19.85
N ALA A 100 11.04 -3.35 -19.08
CA ALA A 100 9.94 -4.16 -19.60
C ALA A 100 9.05 -3.41 -20.62
N ASP A 101 8.94 -2.08 -20.53
CA ASP A 101 8.21 -1.25 -21.49
C ASP A 101 8.95 -1.11 -22.84
N SER A 102 10.23 -1.46 -22.89
CA SER A 102 11.04 -1.44 -24.11
C SER A 102 10.89 -2.74 -24.92
N CYS A 103 10.63 -3.87 -24.24
CA CYS A 103 10.49 -5.17 -24.88
C CYS A 103 9.15 -5.34 -25.63
N GLN A 104 8.17 -4.47 -25.40
CA GLN A 104 6.85 -4.59 -26.01
C GLN A 104 6.77 -3.95 -27.42
N ARG A 105 7.83 -3.28 -27.89
CA ARG A 105 7.87 -2.62 -29.21
C ARG A 105 8.55 -3.40 -30.33
N GLU A 106 9.20 -4.53 -30.04
CA GLU A 106 9.90 -5.32 -31.08
C GLU A 106 9.07 -6.48 -31.66
N LEU A 107 7.82 -6.69 -31.22
CA LEU A 107 6.99 -7.81 -31.68
C LEU A 107 5.91 -7.44 -32.72
N THR A 108 5.97 -6.25 -33.33
CA THR A 108 5.17 -5.96 -34.53
C THR A 108 6.05 -5.74 -35.75
N LEU A 109 6.15 -6.83 -36.52
CA LEU A 109 6.16 -6.90 -37.99
C LEU A 109 7.51 -6.73 -38.69
N ILE A 110 8.19 -7.88 -38.74
CA ILE A 110 8.88 -8.37 -39.94
C ILE A 110 7.78 -8.70 -40.98
N SER A 111 7.74 -7.95 -42.09
CA SER A 111 7.51 -8.37 -43.50
C SER A 111 7.09 -7.17 -44.34
#